data_AF-A0AAE9DJ24-F1
#
_entry.id   AF-A0AAE9DJ24-F1
#
_cell.length_a   1.000
_cell.length_b   1.000
_cell.length_c   1.000
_cell.angle_alpha   90.00
_cell.angle_beta   90.00
_cell.angle_gamma   90.00
#
_symmetry.space_group_name_H-M   'P 1'
#
loop_
_entity.id
_entity.type
_entity.pdbx_description
1 polymer ?
#
loop_
_entity_poly.entity_id
_entity_poly.type
_entity_poly.pdbx_seq_one_letter_code
_entity_poly.pdbx_strand_id
1 'polypeptide(L)'
;MKIFSVSFLLFRLQVSYCMPARGDATDDDTETTTASPISNYMDHQCGENLSNLWLDIVCVVDISKGMTNQGLTKVAANIASVFSMGTRIGTQAGEPRTTRVALATYNQNAKINAGLDVYQSLDDLYDDIFTVLHAVSSTDESYLARGIAAAGDLLHIAKQNVTRSHYKQVVIVYASNVSIITVAFNQDNDGALLEDLALVGSPNFNFANTDSNPVGEIQGALLQANCFCPNGWTQYRTSYAYVNSYRFGVCIAPTLSSAVWRAAKLSCRNQWKNVYLLNEYDINKHNYVLDLIQNTTAFKTPYQYHIGLSYSNGPGIGSNQMDSH
;
A
#
# COMPACT_ATOMS: atom_id res chain seq x y z
N MET A 1 -53.98 -58.94 2.53
CA MET A 1 -53.71 -58.66 3.95
C MET A 1 -52.72 -57.50 4.00
N LYS A 2 -53.02 -56.49 4.84
CA LYS A 2 -52.48 -55.11 4.92
C LYS A 2 -50.97 -54.93 4.68
N ILE A 3 -50.59 -53.75 4.15
CA ILE A 3 -49.69 -52.79 4.82
C ILE A 3 -50.00 -51.34 4.35
N PHE A 4 -49.66 -50.43 5.25
CA PHE A 4 -50.08 -49.07 5.54
C PHE A 4 -49.78 -47.93 4.55
N SER A 5 -50.65 -46.92 4.67
CA SER A 5 -50.41 -45.47 4.58
C SER A 5 -48.99 -44.99 4.86
N VAL A 6 -48.46 -44.12 3.98
CA VAL A 6 -47.80 -42.86 4.39
C VAL A 6 -48.11 -41.81 3.31
N SER A 7 -48.96 -40.83 3.64
CA SER A 7 -49.03 -39.56 2.90
C SER A 7 -47.69 -38.84 3.03
N PHE A 8 -46.90 -38.83 1.97
CA PHE A 8 -45.80 -37.88 1.83
C PHE A 8 -46.38 -36.51 1.45
N LEU A 9 -46.69 -35.70 2.47
CA LEU A 9 -46.83 -34.25 2.31
C LEU A 9 -45.46 -33.71 1.88
N LEU A 10 -45.21 -33.70 0.57
CA LEU A 10 -44.16 -32.89 -0.03
C LEU A 10 -44.60 -31.43 0.09
N PHE A 11 -44.31 -30.81 1.24
CA PHE A 11 -44.17 -29.37 1.32
C PHE A 11 -43.06 -28.99 0.34
N ARG A 12 -43.44 -28.62 -0.89
CA ARG A 12 -42.53 -27.96 -1.81
C ARG A 12 -42.15 -26.65 -1.14
N LEU A 13 -40.95 -26.57 -0.57
CA LEU A 13 -40.35 -25.29 -0.21
C LEU A 13 -40.28 -24.47 -1.51
N GLN A 14 -41.21 -23.54 -1.67
CA GLN A 14 -41.07 -22.50 -2.67
C GLN A 14 -40.09 -21.48 -2.11
N VAL A 15 -38.91 -21.40 -2.71
CA VAL A 15 -37.91 -20.38 -2.38
C VAL A 15 -38.25 -19.17 -3.24
N SER A 16 -38.66 -18.08 -2.60
CA SER A 16 -38.83 -16.78 -3.26
C SER A 16 -37.58 -15.94 -3.02
N TYR A 17 -37.01 -15.40 -4.09
CA TYR A 17 -35.91 -14.45 -4.02
C TYR A 17 -36.48 -13.04 -4.14
N CYS A 18 -36.42 -12.27 -3.06
CA CYS A 18 -36.84 -10.87 -3.06
C CYS A 18 -35.63 -9.99 -3.36
N MET A 19 -35.77 -9.11 -4.34
CA MET A 19 -34.80 -8.05 -4.63
C MET A 19 -35.33 -6.75 -3.99
N PRO A 20 -34.53 -6.01 -3.21
CA PRO A 20 -34.98 -4.76 -2.61
C PRO A 20 -35.26 -3.73 -3.72
N ALA A 21 -36.45 -3.13 -3.68
CA ALA A 21 -36.80 -2.02 -4.57
C ALA A 21 -35.84 -0.85 -4.30
N ARG A 22 -35.21 -0.35 -5.36
CA ARG A 22 -34.29 0.80 -5.27
C ARG A 22 -35.13 2.02 -4.90
N GLY A 23 -34.77 2.69 -3.80
CA GLY A 23 -35.46 3.91 -3.33
C GLY A 23 -35.20 5.12 -4.23
N ASP A 24 -35.65 5.06 -5.49
CA ASP A 24 -35.97 6.25 -6.27
C ASP A 24 -37.48 6.39 -6.23
N ALA A 25 -37.95 7.27 -5.35
CA ALA A 25 -39.37 7.58 -5.20
C ALA A 25 -39.84 8.50 -6.34
N THR A 26 -39.78 8.03 -7.59
CA THR A 26 -40.48 8.60 -8.74
C THR A 26 -40.63 7.55 -9.84
N ASP A 27 -41.32 6.45 -9.59
CA ASP A 27 -42.03 5.76 -10.67
C ASP A 27 -43.50 5.74 -10.27
N ASP A 28 -44.24 6.63 -10.91
CA ASP A 28 -45.70 6.66 -10.90
C ASP A 28 -46.15 5.45 -11.70
N ASP A 29 -46.74 4.46 -11.02
CA ASP A 29 -47.31 3.25 -11.62
C ASP A 29 -48.51 3.63 -12.51
N THR A 30 -48.22 4.19 -13.68
CA THR A 30 -49.16 4.28 -14.80
C THR A 30 -48.79 3.20 -15.80
N GLU A 31 -49.49 2.07 -15.68
CA GLU A 31 -49.45 0.96 -16.62
C GLU A 31 -49.89 1.43 -18.02
N THR A 32 -48.94 1.94 -18.80
CA THR A 32 -49.14 2.24 -20.22
C THR A 32 -48.51 1.11 -21.02
N THR A 33 -49.38 0.25 -21.55
CA THR A 33 -49.04 -0.89 -22.40
C THR A 33 -48.51 -0.40 -23.75
N THR A 34 -47.22 -0.13 -23.86
CA THR A 34 -46.52 -0.11 -25.14
C THR A 34 -45.25 -0.93 -25.03
N ALA A 35 -45.26 -2.10 -25.67
CA ALA A 35 -44.10 -2.98 -25.75
C ALA A 35 -42.94 -2.26 -26.46
N SER A 36 -41.99 -1.77 -25.67
CA SER A 36 -40.69 -1.29 -26.16
C SER A 36 -39.80 -2.49 -26.51
N PRO A 37 -38.90 -2.34 -27.50
CA PRO A 37 -38.06 -3.43 -27.97
C PRO A 37 -37.13 -3.87 -26.84
N ILE A 38 -36.80 -5.17 -26.84
CA ILE A 38 -35.98 -5.86 -25.85
C ILE A 38 -34.67 -5.09 -25.64
N SER A 39 -34.66 -4.23 -24.63
CA SER A 39 -33.47 -3.58 -24.10
C SER A 39 -32.61 -4.66 -23.47
N ASN A 40 -31.32 -4.70 -23.79
CA ASN A 40 -30.35 -5.62 -23.20
C ASN A 40 -30.51 -5.62 -21.68
N TYR A 41 -31.02 -6.72 -21.13
CA TYR A 41 -31.15 -6.96 -19.69
C TYR A 41 -29.74 -7.17 -19.14
N MET A 42 -29.01 -6.06 -18.95
CA MET A 42 -27.76 -6.04 -18.23
C MET A 42 -28.06 -5.53 -16.83
N ASP A 43 -27.58 -6.26 -15.83
CA ASP A 43 -27.61 -5.77 -14.46
C ASP A 43 -26.90 -4.43 -14.38
N HIS A 44 -27.47 -3.51 -13.61
CA HIS A 44 -26.86 -2.21 -13.41
C HIS A 44 -25.50 -2.36 -12.72
N GLN A 45 -24.48 -1.73 -13.27
CA GLN A 45 -23.17 -1.65 -12.62
C GLN A 45 -23.25 -0.70 -11.41
N CYS A 46 -22.29 -0.81 -10.49
CA CYS A 46 -22.16 0.13 -9.38
C CYS A 46 -22.02 1.57 -9.91
N GLY A 47 -22.57 2.54 -9.17
CA GLY A 47 -22.59 3.93 -9.62
C GLY A 47 -21.21 4.57 -9.65
N GLU A 48 -20.97 5.46 -10.61
CA GLU A 48 -19.73 6.23 -10.77
C GLU A 48 -19.74 7.57 -10.00
N ASN A 49 -20.81 7.83 -9.23
CA ASN A 49 -21.06 9.12 -8.59
C ASN A 49 -20.59 9.14 -7.12
N LEU A 50 -19.46 9.82 -6.87
CA LEU A 50 -18.87 9.97 -5.54
C LEU A 50 -19.70 10.84 -4.58
N SER A 51 -20.60 11.69 -5.08
CA SER A 51 -21.50 12.51 -4.24
C SER A 51 -22.55 11.70 -3.49
N ASN A 52 -22.80 10.46 -3.92
CA ASN A 52 -23.73 9.52 -3.31
C ASN A 52 -22.98 8.33 -2.68
N LEU A 53 -21.87 8.57 -1.98
CA LEU A 53 -21.15 7.54 -1.21
C LEU A 53 -21.72 7.42 0.22
N TRP A 54 -21.96 6.18 0.64
CA TRP A 54 -22.55 5.83 1.95
C TRP A 54 -21.60 4.87 2.65
N LEU A 55 -20.47 5.42 3.07
CA LEU A 55 -19.35 4.68 3.67
C LEU A 55 -18.96 5.27 5.02
N ASP A 56 -18.46 4.40 5.89
CA ASP A 56 -17.68 4.80 7.05
C ASP A 56 -16.21 4.48 6.76
N ILE A 57 -15.39 5.52 6.63
CA ILE A 57 -14.01 5.43 6.18
C ILE A 57 -13.08 5.81 7.33
N VAL A 58 -12.09 4.97 7.62
CA VAL A 58 -11.01 5.31 8.55
C VAL A 58 -9.70 5.45 7.80
N CYS A 59 -9.15 6.65 7.76
CA CYS A 59 -7.82 6.92 7.26
C CYS A 59 -6.81 6.69 8.39
N VAL A 60 -5.88 5.75 8.19
CA VAL A 60 -4.81 5.40 9.12
C VAL A 60 -3.49 5.83 8.52
N VAL A 61 -2.83 6.83 9.12
CA VAL A 61 -1.64 7.48 8.54
C VAL A 61 -0.43 7.28 9.43
N ASP A 62 0.62 6.68 8.87
CA ASP A 62 1.96 6.65 9.46
C ASP A 62 2.49 8.08 9.61
N ILE A 63 2.99 8.43 10.79
CA ILE A 63 3.64 9.72 11.06
C ILE A 63 5.08 9.54 11.55
N SER A 64 5.68 8.38 11.31
CA SER A 64 7.10 8.14 11.56
C SER A 64 7.97 9.10 10.75
N LYS A 65 9.21 9.29 11.19
CA LYS A 65 10.20 10.11 10.51
C LYS A 65 10.48 9.65 9.06
N GLY A 66 10.29 8.36 8.77
CA GLY A 66 10.39 7.78 7.43
C GLY A 66 9.41 8.37 6.40
N MET A 67 8.25 8.87 6.84
CA MET A 67 7.27 9.51 5.96
C MET A 67 7.77 10.83 5.37
N THR A 68 8.68 11.53 6.06
CA THR A 68 9.11 12.91 5.77
C THR A 68 7.96 13.94 5.80
N ASN A 69 8.26 15.20 6.11
CA ASN A 69 7.22 16.26 6.09
C ASN A 69 6.61 16.42 4.69
N GLN A 70 7.43 16.32 3.63
CA GLN A 70 6.95 16.39 2.26
C GLN A 70 6.03 15.21 1.92
N GLY A 71 6.33 14.00 2.42
CA GLY A 71 5.48 12.84 2.23
C GLY A 71 4.13 12.99 2.95
N LEU A 72 4.12 13.49 4.19
CA LEU A 72 2.85 13.78 4.89
C LEU A 72 2.01 14.83 4.17
N THR A 73 2.62 15.89 3.64
CA THR A 73 1.90 16.88 2.80
C THR A 73 1.26 16.24 1.57
N LYS A 74 1.96 15.29 0.92
CA LYS A 74 1.40 14.54 -0.22
C LYS A 74 0.26 13.62 0.20
N VAL A 75 0.36 12.96 1.37
CA VAL A 75 -0.73 12.14 1.93
C VAL A 75 -1.95 13.00 2.22
N ALA A 76 -1.79 14.14 2.88
CA ALA A 76 -2.86 15.10 3.15
C ALA A 76 -3.58 15.52 1.86
N ALA A 77 -2.82 15.91 0.84
CA ALA A 77 -3.35 16.29 -0.47
C ALA A 77 -4.06 15.13 -1.18
N ASN A 78 -3.55 13.90 -1.06
CA ASN A 78 -4.18 12.72 -1.63
C ASN A 78 -5.52 12.42 -0.96
N ILE A 79 -5.60 12.42 0.37
CA ILE A 79 -6.86 12.20 1.10
C ILE A 79 -7.88 13.27 0.71
N ALA A 80 -7.48 14.55 0.67
CA ALA A 80 -8.36 15.63 0.24
C ALA A 80 -8.90 15.40 -1.19
N SER A 81 -8.03 14.95 -2.11
CA SER A 81 -8.40 14.66 -3.49
C SER A 81 -9.34 13.46 -3.65
N VAL A 82 -9.24 12.45 -2.78
CA VAL A 82 -10.19 11.30 -2.77
C VAL A 82 -11.62 11.77 -2.55
N PHE A 83 -11.83 12.81 -1.74
CA PHE A 83 -13.16 13.29 -1.39
C PHE A 83 -13.63 14.53 -2.17
N SER A 84 -12.77 15.12 -3.01
CA SER A 84 -13.01 16.44 -3.62
C SER A 84 -14.11 16.48 -4.69
N MET A 85 -14.56 15.33 -5.20
CA MET A 85 -15.59 15.26 -6.26
C MET A 85 -17.02 15.32 -5.69
N GLY A 86 -17.29 16.32 -4.86
CA GLY A 86 -18.61 16.57 -4.29
C GLY A 86 -19.08 15.50 -3.30
N THR A 87 -18.16 14.77 -2.67
CA THR A 87 -18.51 13.80 -1.63
C THR A 87 -19.19 14.52 -0.46
N ARG A 88 -20.36 14.03 -0.05
CA ARG A 88 -21.08 14.59 1.09
C ARG A 88 -20.52 14.00 2.39
N ILE A 89 -19.79 14.81 3.13
CA ILE A 89 -19.25 14.44 4.44
C ILE A 89 -20.17 14.94 5.53
N GLY A 90 -20.50 14.08 6.49
CA GLY A 90 -21.20 14.47 7.71
C GLY A 90 -22.06 13.39 8.32
N THR A 91 -22.80 13.77 9.36
CA THR A 91 -23.62 12.85 10.18
C THR A 91 -25.11 13.15 10.15
N GLN A 92 -25.56 14.02 9.24
CA GLN A 92 -26.95 14.48 9.22
C GLN A 92 -27.94 13.34 8.96
N ALA A 93 -28.80 13.07 9.95
CA ALA A 93 -29.77 11.97 9.91
C ALA A 93 -30.82 12.10 8.77
N GLY A 94 -31.09 13.33 8.30
CA GLY A 94 -31.96 13.59 7.16
C GLY A 94 -31.31 13.30 5.80
N GLU A 95 -30.01 13.05 5.77
CA GLU A 95 -29.24 12.75 4.56
C GLU A 95 -28.63 11.34 4.62
N PRO A 96 -29.37 10.29 4.19
CA PRO A 96 -28.90 8.92 4.30
C PRO A 96 -27.72 8.59 3.35
N ARG A 97 -27.45 9.41 2.33
CA ARG A 97 -26.33 9.22 1.38
C ARG A 97 -25.11 10.06 1.76
N THR A 98 -24.67 9.94 3.01
CA THR A 98 -23.53 10.68 3.58
C THR A 98 -22.38 9.74 3.92
N THR A 99 -21.16 10.22 3.72
CA THR A 99 -19.91 9.55 4.09
C THR A 99 -19.38 10.11 5.40
N ARG A 100 -18.91 9.23 6.29
CA ARG A 100 -18.19 9.61 7.51
C ARG A 100 -16.73 9.26 7.34
N VAL A 101 -15.85 10.19 7.69
CA VAL A 101 -14.41 10.00 7.64
C VAL A 101 -13.86 10.15 9.05
N ALA A 102 -12.97 9.25 9.44
CA ALA A 102 -12.18 9.34 10.66
C ALA A 102 -10.70 9.35 10.31
N LEU A 103 -9.91 10.01 11.15
CA LEU A 103 -8.47 10.13 10.96
C LEU A 103 -7.74 9.60 12.20
N ALA A 104 -6.97 8.53 12.01
CA ALA A 104 -6.05 8.00 12.99
C ALA A 104 -4.62 8.13 12.47
N THR A 105 -3.69 8.59 13.32
CA THR A 105 -2.25 8.54 13.01
C THR A 105 -1.57 7.48 13.86
N TYR A 106 -0.46 6.93 13.37
CA TYR A 106 0.33 5.97 14.15
C TYR A 106 1.84 6.11 13.93
N ASN A 107 2.58 5.73 14.97
CA ASN A 107 4.02 5.49 14.96
C ASN A 107 4.32 4.37 15.98
N GLN A 108 4.94 4.67 17.11
CA GLN A 108 5.01 3.80 18.29
C GLN A 108 3.64 3.57 18.94
N ASN A 109 2.75 4.56 18.88
CA ASN A 109 1.38 4.49 19.37
C ASN A 109 0.42 4.97 18.30
N ALA A 110 -0.86 4.58 18.40
CA ALA A 110 -1.92 5.16 17.57
C ALA A 110 -2.61 6.30 18.32
N LYS A 111 -3.01 7.33 17.57
CA LYS A 111 -3.80 8.46 18.05
C LYS A 111 -4.99 8.66 17.13
N ILE A 112 -6.19 8.66 17.70
CA ILE A 112 -7.39 9.09 16.99
C ILE A 112 -7.39 10.63 17.00
N ASN A 113 -7.24 11.24 15.83
CA ASN A 113 -7.27 12.70 15.68
C ASN A 113 -8.70 13.18 15.42
N ALA A 114 -9.48 12.39 14.68
CA ALA A 114 -10.89 12.65 14.45
C ALA A 114 -11.68 11.33 14.42
N GLY A 115 -12.80 11.29 15.15
CA GLY A 115 -13.78 10.21 15.08
C GLY A 115 -14.70 10.35 13.86
N LEU A 116 -15.54 9.34 13.62
CA LEU A 116 -16.47 9.31 12.48
C LEU A 116 -17.58 10.38 12.56
N ASP A 117 -17.72 11.03 13.71
CA ASP A 117 -18.69 12.08 13.99
C ASP A 117 -18.09 13.49 14.05
N VAL A 118 -16.78 13.63 13.80
CA VAL A 118 -16.09 14.92 13.90
C VAL A 118 -16.28 15.77 12.65
N TYR A 119 -15.97 15.24 11.47
CA TYR A 119 -16.07 16.02 10.23
C TYR A 119 -17.52 16.14 9.76
N GLN A 120 -18.00 17.37 9.56
CA GLN A 120 -19.35 17.67 9.10
C GLN A 120 -19.37 18.36 7.72
N SER A 121 -18.21 18.62 7.14
CA SER A 121 -18.07 19.21 5.79
C SER A 121 -16.74 18.79 5.15
N LEU A 122 -16.57 19.09 3.85
CA LEU A 122 -15.28 18.94 3.17
C LEU A 122 -14.24 19.92 3.72
N ASP A 123 -14.66 21.13 4.09
CA ASP A 123 -13.75 22.14 4.64
C ASP A 123 -13.20 21.70 6.02
N ASP A 124 -14.06 21.14 6.89
CA ASP A 124 -13.64 20.59 8.19
C ASP A 124 -12.56 19.50 8.00
N LEU A 125 -12.79 18.62 7.01
CA LEU A 125 -11.86 17.55 6.69
C LEU A 125 -10.53 18.12 6.20
N TYR A 126 -10.55 19.10 5.29
CA TYR A 126 -9.33 19.67 4.71
C TYR A 126 -8.51 20.41 5.75
N ASP A 127 -9.13 21.30 6.52
CA ASP A 127 -8.46 22.10 7.53
C ASP A 127 -7.80 21.22 8.59
N ASP A 128 -8.51 20.19 9.08
CA ASP A 128 -7.98 19.30 10.10
C ASP A 128 -6.88 18.37 9.55
N ILE A 129 -7.05 17.78 8.35
CA ILE A 129 -6.03 16.89 7.77
C ILE A 129 -4.69 17.61 7.60
N PHE A 130 -4.69 18.83 7.04
CA PHE A 130 -3.45 19.59 6.86
C PHE A 130 -2.86 20.06 8.19
N THR A 131 -3.70 20.29 9.19
CA THR A 131 -3.26 20.61 10.55
C THR A 131 -2.64 19.40 11.25
N VAL A 132 -3.25 18.23 11.15
CA VAL A 132 -2.78 16.99 11.80
C VAL A 132 -1.52 16.45 11.12
N LEU A 133 -1.43 16.50 9.79
CA LEU A 133 -0.35 15.91 9.00
C LEU A 133 0.77 16.91 8.63
N HIS A 134 0.98 17.95 9.45
CA HIS A 134 1.99 18.99 9.16
C HIS A 134 3.43 18.57 9.46
N ALA A 135 3.65 17.62 10.39
CA ALA A 135 4.97 17.23 10.85
C ALA A 135 5.06 15.75 11.21
N VAL A 136 6.21 15.15 10.90
CA VAL A 136 6.55 13.80 11.34
C VAL A 136 7.02 13.75 12.79
N SER A 137 6.95 12.57 13.37
CA SER A 137 7.59 12.23 14.64
C SER A 137 9.11 12.30 14.53
N SER A 138 9.78 12.44 15.67
CA SER A 138 11.25 12.39 15.75
C SER A 138 11.83 10.97 15.60
N THR A 139 10.98 9.94 15.68
CA THR A 139 11.37 8.52 15.63
C THR A 139 11.11 7.91 14.26
N ASP A 140 11.97 7.00 13.81
CA ASP A 140 11.74 6.17 12.62
C ASP A 140 10.83 4.95 12.88
N GLU A 141 10.34 4.76 14.12
CA GLU A 141 9.45 3.65 14.50
C GLU A 141 8.05 3.79 13.88
N SER A 142 7.54 2.69 13.30
CA SER A 142 6.23 2.62 12.63
C SER A 142 5.54 1.28 12.90
N TYR A 143 4.53 1.26 13.79
CA TYR A 143 3.81 0.04 14.18
C TYR A 143 2.40 0.02 13.58
N LEU A 144 2.31 -0.45 12.32
CA LEU A 144 1.04 -0.55 11.57
C LEU A 144 -0.09 -1.23 12.35
N ALA A 145 0.23 -2.27 13.13
CA ALA A 145 -0.74 -2.98 13.96
C ALA A 145 -1.49 -2.05 14.94
N ARG A 146 -0.84 -1.01 15.47
CA ARG A 146 -1.49 -0.01 16.34
C ARG A 146 -2.51 0.82 15.56
N GLY A 147 -2.15 1.25 14.36
CA GLY A 147 -3.04 2.00 13.47
C GLY A 147 -4.26 1.18 13.04
N ILE A 148 -4.06 -0.08 12.65
CA ILE A 148 -5.16 -0.99 12.28
C ILE A 148 -6.07 -1.29 13.48
N ALA A 149 -5.51 -1.50 14.67
CA ALA A 149 -6.30 -1.67 15.89
C ALA A 149 -7.20 -0.45 16.17
N ALA A 150 -6.64 0.76 16.08
CA ALA A 150 -7.41 2.00 16.26
C ALA A 150 -8.54 2.16 15.21
N ALA A 151 -8.30 1.73 13.96
CA ALA A 151 -9.35 1.68 12.96
C ALA A 151 -10.44 0.66 13.29
N GLY A 152 -10.06 -0.51 13.80
CA GLY A 152 -10.98 -1.52 14.30
C GLY A 152 -11.90 -0.97 15.40
N ASP A 153 -11.33 -0.24 16.37
CA ASP A 153 -12.10 0.38 17.47
C ASP A 153 -13.10 1.43 16.94
N LEU A 154 -12.67 2.31 16.03
CA LEU A 154 -13.54 3.32 15.40
C LEU A 154 -14.68 2.69 14.61
N LEU A 155 -14.40 1.64 13.84
CA LEU A 155 -15.41 0.90 13.08
C LEU A 155 -16.35 0.10 13.98
N HIS A 156 -15.87 -0.40 15.12
CA HIS A 156 -16.72 -1.04 16.11
C HIS A 156 -17.73 -0.06 16.69
N ILE A 157 -17.29 1.16 17.06
CA ILE A 157 -18.17 2.24 17.52
C ILE A 157 -19.23 2.56 16.47
N ALA A 158 -18.86 2.62 15.19
CA ALA A 158 -19.82 2.87 14.11
C ALA A 158 -20.93 1.82 14.01
N LYS A 159 -20.61 0.53 14.20
CA LYS A 159 -21.60 -0.56 14.14
C LYS A 159 -22.63 -0.51 15.26
N GLN A 160 -22.30 0.11 16.40
CA GLN A 160 -23.26 0.29 17.49
C GLN A 160 -24.36 1.30 17.15
N ASN A 161 -24.16 2.12 16.11
CA ASN A 161 -25.19 3.01 15.60
C ASN A 161 -26.18 2.24 14.71
N VAL A 162 -27.31 1.84 15.29
CA VAL A 162 -28.33 0.98 14.64
C VAL A 162 -28.82 1.55 13.30
N THR A 163 -28.91 2.87 13.18
CA THR A 163 -29.36 3.56 11.94
C THR A 163 -28.39 3.40 10.78
N ARG A 164 -27.10 3.16 11.06
CA ARG A 164 -26.04 3.02 10.05
C ARG A 164 -25.40 1.64 10.00
N SER A 165 -26.04 0.65 10.63
CA SER A 165 -25.54 -0.74 10.71
C SER A 165 -25.34 -1.43 9.34
N HIS A 166 -25.98 -0.93 8.28
CA HIS A 166 -25.91 -1.47 6.92
C HIS A 166 -24.85 -0.80 6.03
N TYR A 167 -24.20 0.27 6.49
CA TYR A 167 -23.22 1.01 5.70
C TYR A 167 -21.92 0.21 5.59
N LYS A 168 -21.25 0.33 4.45
CA LYS A 168 -19.97 -0.36 4.24
C LYS A 168 -18.84 0.40 4.91
N GLN A 169 -17.92 -0.36 5.49
CA GLN A 169 -16.79 0.16 6.25
C GLN A 169 -15.52 -0.05 5.45
N VAL A 170 -14.68 0.98 5.39
CA VAL A 170 -13.43 0.98 4.62
C VAL A 170 -12.31 1.52 5.48
N VAL A 171 -11.13 0.90 5.37
CA VAL A 171 -9.90 1.41 6.00
C VAL A 171 -8.92 1.76 4.89
N ILE A 172 -8.41 2.99 4.90
CA ILE A 172 -7.36 3.45 3.98
C ILE A 172 -6.09 3.61 4.81
N VAL A 173 -5.04 2.89 4.45
CA VAL A 173 -3.77 2.88 5.19
C VAL A 173 -2.69 3.59 4.37
N TYR A 174 -2.08 4.61 4.96
CA TYR A 174 -0.88 5.26 4.45
C TYR A 174 0.30 4.84 5.34
N ALA A 175 1.29 4.20 4.74
CA ALA A 175 2.46 3.68 5.46
C ALA A 175 3.75 3.97 4.68
N SER A 176 4.84 4.23 5.40
CA SER A 176 6.18 4.24 4.81
C SER A 176 6.96 3.00 5.24
N ASN A 177 7.55 2.30 4.27
CA ASN A 177 8.55 1.27 4.52
C ASN A 177 8.08 0.08 5.39
N VAL A 178 6.85 -0.39 5.18
CA VAL A 178 6.32 -1.60 5.84
C VAL A 178 6.33 -2.77 4.84
N SER A 179 6.86 -3.91 5.27
CA SER A 179 6.73 -5.18 4.54
C SER A 179 5.57 -5.98 5.12
N ILE A 180 4.59 -6.32 4.28
CA ILE A 180 3.42 -7.12 4.66
C ILE A 180 3.56 -8.48 3.99
N ILE A 181 3.67 -9.54 4.80
CA ILE A 181 3.62 -10.92 4.32
C ILE A 181 2.20 -11.43 4.54
N THR A 182 1.55 -11.90 3.49
CA THR A 182 0.21 -12.49 3.58
C THR A 182 0.27 -13.99 3.28
N VAL A 183 -0.51 -14.76 4.02
CA VAL A 183 -0.62 -16.22 3.83
C VAL A 183 -2.09 -16.57 3.74
N ALA A 184 -2.55 -16.94 2.55
CA ALA A 184 -3.89 -17.43 2.33
C ALA A 184 -4.00 -18.88 2.84
N PHE A 185 -4.98 -19.13 3.71
CA PHE A 185 -5.36 -20.49 4.09
C PHE A 185 -6.58 -20.89 3.28
N ASN A 186 -6.35 -21.45 2.09
CA ASN A 186 -7.39 -21.95 1.23
C ASN A 186 -7.84 -23.34 1.69
N GLN A 187 -9.09 -23.44 2.15
CA GLN A 187 -9.73 -24.70 2.53
C GLN A 187 -10.72 -25.19 1.46
N ASP A 188 -11.29 -24.27 0.68
CA ASP A 188 -12.40 -24.53 -0.25
C ASP A 188 -11.98 -24.47 -1.73
N ASN A 189 -10.68 -24.34 -2.01
CA ASN A 189 -10.09 -24.14 -3.35
C ASN A 189 -10.63 -22.92 -4.12
N ASP A 190 -11.26 -21.97 -3.43
CA ASP A 190 -11.66 -20.70 -4.02
C ASP A 190 -10.42 -19.80 -4.10
N GLY A 191 -9.95 -19.50 -5.32
CA GLY A 191 -8.74 -18.71 -5.56
C GLY A 191 -8.88 -17.25 -5.13
N ALA A 192 -10.10 -16.77 -4.89
CA ALA A 192 -10.38 -15.37 -4.58
C ALA A 192 -9.65 -14.86 -3.32
N LEU A 193 -9.53 -15.69 -2.27
CA LEU A 193 -8.86 -15.30 -1.03
C LEU A 193 -7.37 -14.98 -1.24
N LEU A 194 -6.70 -15.75 -2.11
CA LEU A 194 -5.28 -15.52 -2.41
C LEU A 194 -5.10 -14.23 -3.21
N GLU A 195 -5.99 -13.98 -4.17
CA GLU A 195 -5.98 -12.75 -4.98
C GLU A 195 -6.22 -11.51 -4.10
N ASP A 196 -7.22 -11.55 -3.21
CA ASP A 196 -7.51 -10.46 -2.28
C ASP A 196 -6.34 -10.19 -1.31
N LEU A 197 -5.73 -11.25 -0.77
CA LEU A 197 -4.58 -11.12 0.13
C LEU A 197 -3.30 -10.69 -0.60
N ALA A 198 -3.17 -10.95 -1.90
CA ALA A 198 -2.06 -10.46 -2.71
C ALA A 198 -2.14 -8.94 -2.91
N LEU A 199 -3.34 -8.35 -2.92
CA LEU A 199 -3.53 -6.90 -2.99
C LEU A 199 -3.12 -6.19 -1.69
N VAL A 200 -3.17 -6.89 -0.56
CA VAL A 200 -2.78 -6.36 0.76
C VAL A 200 -1.28 -6.56 1.04
N GLY A 201 -0.72 -7.68 0.56
CA GLY A 201 0.67 -8.03 0.76
C GLY A 201 1.64 -7.09 0.03
N SER A 202 2.87 -7.02 0.52
CA SER A 202 3.95 -6.44 -0.27
C SER A 202 4.17 -7.27 -1.53
N PRO A 203 4.57 -6.66 -2.65
CA PRO A 203 4.83 -7.39 -3.89
C PRO A 203 5.78 -8.56 -3.67
N ASN A 204 5.42 -9.74 -4.17
CA ASN A 204 6.11 -11.04 -4.01
C ASN A 204 6.08 -11.65 -2.59
N PHE A 205 5.31 -11.09 -1.65
CA PHE A 205 5.22 -11.55 -0.25
C PHE A 205 3.85 -12.17 0.08
N ASN A 206 3.11 -12.60 -0.94
CA ASN A 206 1.84 -13.28 -0.82
C ASN A 206 2.02 -14.78 -1.10
N PHE A 207 1.63 -15.61 -0.14
CA PHE A 207 1.80 -17.06 -0.19
C PHE A 207 0.46 -17.74 0.13
N ALA A 208 0.36 -19.04 -0.14
CA ALA A 208 -0.77 -19.87 0.21
C ALA A 208 -0.32 -21.13 0.96
N ASN A 209 -1.19 -21.65 1.83
CA ASN A 209 -0.99 -22.97 2.46
C ASN A 209 -0.87 -24.11 1.44
N THR A 210 -1.36 -23.90 0.21
CA THR A 210 -1.30 -24.85 -0.91
C THR A 210 0.00 -24.75 -1.72
N ASP A 211 0.88 -23.79 -1.42
CA ASP A 211 2.16 -23.66 -2.11
C ASP A 211 3.07 -24.86 -1.86
N SER A 212 4.04 -25.07 -2.75
CA SER A 212 4.93 -26.23 -2.67
C SER A 212 5.84 -26.21 -1.44
N ASN A 213 6.21 -25.02 -0.95
CA ASN A 213 7.06 -24.84 0.23
C ASN A 213 6.79 -23.48 0.92
N PRO A 214 5.59 -23.30 1.52
CA PRO A 214 5.20 -22.03 2.13
C PRO A 214 6.15 -21.62 3.25
N VAL A 215 6.72 -22.58 3.99
CA VAL A 215 7.69 -22.29 5.05
C VAL A 215 8.96 -21.66 4.48
N GLY A 216 9.55 -22.25 3.44
CA GLY A 216 10.75 -21.72 2.80
C GLY A 216 10.52 -20.36 2.12
N GLU A 217 9.34 -20.17 1.53
CA GLU A 217 8.94 -18.91 0.90
C GLU A 217 8.78 -17.78 1.94
N ILE A 218 8.10 -18.05 3.06
CA ILE A 218 7.99 -17.11 4.18
C ILE A 218 9.37 -16.78 4.75
N GLN A 219 10.23 -17.78 4.94
CA GLN A 219 11.62 -17.56 5.39
C GLN A 219 12.40 -16.69 4.40
N GLY A 220 12.23 -16.91 3.10
CA GLY A 220 12.83 -16.09 2.05
C GLY A 220 12.31 -14.64 2.07
N ALA A 221 11.01 -14.44 2.26
CA ALA A 221 10.41 -13.12 2.40
C ALA A 221 10.94 -12.38 3.63
N LEU A 222 11.09 -13.06 4.76
CA LEU A 222 11.70 -12.49 5.97
C LEU A 222 13.15 -12.05 5.73
N LEU A 223 13.95 -12.83 4.99
CA LEU A 223 15.30 -12.44 4.60
C LEU A 223 15.31 -11.22 3.68
N GLN A 224 14.40 -11.16 2.70
CA GLN A 224 14.27 -10.02 1.79
C GLN A 224 13.75 -8.75 2.49
N ALA A 225 12.89 -8.88 3.50
CA ALA A 225 12.45 -7.78 4.35
C ALA A 225 13.60 -7.22 5.22
N ASN A 226 14.48 -8.11 5.68
CA ASN A 226 15.67 -7.75 6.46
C ASN A 226 16.79 -7.10 5.61
N CYS A 227 16.65 -7.04 4.28
CA CYS A 227 17.56 -6.35 3.37
C CYS A 227 17.10 -4.89 3.16
N PHE A 228 17.60 -3.98 4.00
CA PHE A 228 17.32 -2.55 3.92
C PHE A 228 18.59 -1.69 4.03
N CYS A 229 18.52 -0.46 3.53
CA CYS A 229 19.61 0.51 3.58
C CYS A 229 19.33 1.66 4.53
N PRO A 230 20.38 2.31 5.07
CA PRO A 230 20.23 3.56 5.79
C PRO A 230 19.62 4.67 4.91
N ASN A 231 19.01 5.67 5.54
CA ASN A 231 18.43 6.81 4.84
C ASN A 231 19.45 7.49 3.90
N GLY A 232 19.02 7.75 2.66
CA GLY A 232 19.83 8.37 1.61
C GLY A 232 20.71 7.39 0.81
N TRP A 233 20.72 6.10 1.16
CA TRP A 233 21.41 5.07 0.40
C TRP A 233 20.44 4.26 -0.46
N THR A 234 20.88 3.87 -1.66
CA THR A 234 20.10 3.05 -2.58
C THR A 234 20.43 1.57 -2.39
N GLN A 235 19.41 0.76 -2.11
CA GLN A 235 19.54 -0.70 -2.04
C GLN A 235 19.84 -1.29 -3.41
N TYR A 236 20.95 -2.02 -3.55
CA TYR A 236 21.25 -2.80 -4.75
C TYR A 236 20.21 -3.92 -4.94
N ARG A 237 19.72 -4.04 -6.18
CA ARG A 237 18.70 -5.02 -6.58
C ARG A 237 19.08 -5.64 -7.92
N THR A 238 18.45 -6.76 -8.27
CA THR A 238 18.66 -7.39 -9.59
C THR A 238 18.32 -6.43 -10.73
N SER A 239 17.34 -5.55 -10.53
CA SER A 239 17.00 -4.51 -11.51
C SER A 239 16.89 -3.14 -10.85
N TYR A 240 17.45 -2.13 -11.50
CA TYR A 240 17.28 -0.74 -11.09
C TYR A 240 15.83 -0.28 -11.31
N ALA A 241 15.29 -0.55 -12.51
CA ALA A 241 13.94 -0.14 -12.92
C ALA A 241 12.82 -0.82 -12.12
N TYR A 242 12.97 -2.10 -11.77
CA TYR A 242 11.96 -2.83 -10.98
C TYR A 242 12.30 -2.75 -9.48
N VAL A 243 11.62 -1.84 -8.78
CA VAL A 243 11.84 -1.57 -7.33
C VAL A 243 11.59 -2.80 -6.43
N ASN A 244 10.73 -3.71 -6.87
CA ASN A 244 10.38 -4.94 -6.15
C ASN A 244 11.23 -6.16 -6.54
N SER A 245 12.25 -5.98 -7.39
CA SER A 245 13.17 -7.04 -7.72
C SER A 245 14.02 -7.46 -6.52
N TYR A 246 14.59 -8.67 -6.61
CA TYR A 246 15.37 -9.27 -5.54
C TYR A 246 16.45 -8.32 -5.01
N ARG A 247 16.49 -8.15 -3.69
CA ARG A 247 17.36 -7.22 -2.97
C ARG A 247 18.60 -7.96 -2.47
N PHE A 248 19.75 -7.30 -2.60
CA PHE A 248 21.03 -7.78 -2.06
C PHE A 248 21.43 -6.94 -0.86
N GLY A 249 22.20 -7.46 0.09
CA GLY A 249 22.69 -6.72 1.27
C GLY A 249 23.76 -5.65 0.98
N VAL A 250 23.67 -4.95 -0.15
CA VAL A 250 24.62 -3.93 -0.62
C VAL A 250 23.89 -2.61 -0.81
N CYS A 251 24.39 -1.56 -0.16
CA CYS A 251 23.86 -0.21 -0.26
C CYS A 251 24.83 0.66 -1.07
N ILE A 252 24.29 1.49 -1.97
CA ILE A 252 25.06 2.33 -2.88
C ILE A 252 24.61 3.79 -2.68
N ALA A 253 25.54 4.67 -2.32
CA ALA A 253 25.30 6.11 -2.26
C ALA A 253 26.08 6.80 -3.37
N PRO A 254 25.41 7.34 -4.42
CA PRO A 254 26.09 8.10 -5.45
C PRO A 254 26.46 9.48 -4.89
N THR A 255 27.76 9.74 -4.76
CA THR A 255 28.26 11.04 -4.29
C THR A 255 29.03 11.77 -5.38
N LEU A 256 28.58 12.99 -5.70
CA LEU A 256 29.28 13.84 -6.66
C LEU A 256 30.64 14.26 -6.11
N SER A 257 31.69 13.97 -6.86
CA SER A 257 33.04 14.46 -6.58
C SER A 257 33.80 14.64 -7.89
N SER A 258 34.35 15.83 -8.11
CA SER A 258 35.30 16.11 -9.20
C SER A 258 36.74 15.70 -8.84
N ALA A 259 36.94 14.98 -7.74
CA ALA A 259 38.25 14.61 -7.24
C ALA A 259 38.89 13.47 -8.05
N VAL A 260 40.22 13.42 -8.05
CA VAL A 260 40.98 12.25 -8.55
C VAL A 260 40.72 11.01 -7.70
N TRP A 261 40.91 9.81 -8.27
CA TRP A 261 40.58 8.52 -7.63
C TRP A 261 41.01 8.41 -6.16
N ARG A 262 42.26 8.78 -5.83
CA ARG A 262 42.79 8.69 -4.45
C ARG A 262 42.04 9.60 -3.48
N ALA A 263 41.70 10.81 -3.92
CA ALA A 263 40.93 11.75 -3.12
C ALA A 263 39.46 11.33 -3.01
N ALA A 264 38.87 10.76 -4.07
CA ALA A 264 37.54 10.16 -4.01
C ALA A 264 37.48 8.98 -3.03
N LYS A 265 38.50 8.12 -2.99
CA LYS A 265 38.62 7.01 -2.03
C LYS A 265 38.66 7.50 -0.58
N LEU A 266 39.49 8.50 -0.30
CA LEU A 266 39.59 9.11 1.04
C LEU A 266 38.31 9.84 1.43
N SER A 267 37.71 10.58 0.50
CA SER A 267 36.44 11.27 0.70
C SER A 267 35.32 10.30 1.04
N CYS A 268 35.16 9.23 0.24
CA CYS A 268 34.18 8.17 0.48
C CYS A 268 34.36 7.60 1.89
N ARG A 269 35.57 7.17 2.26
CA ARG A 269 35.87 6.63 3.59
C ARG A 269 35.50 7.57 4.74
N ASN A 270 35.55 8.88 4.51
CA ASN A 270 35.22 9.91 5.51
C ASN A 270 33.72 10.27 5.55
N GLN A 271 32.92 9.84 4.57
CA GLN A 271 31.49 10.15 4.56
C GLN A 271 30.79 9.44 5.71
N TRP A 272 31.08 8.16 5.94
CA TRP A 272 30.38 7.30 6.90
C TRP A 272 31.34 6.29 7.54
N LYS A 273 30.94 5.64 8.63
CA LYS A 273 31.76 4.61 9.28
C LYS A 273 31.82 3.35 8.40
N ASN A 274 33.02 2.84 8.14
CA ASN A 274 33.27 1.61 7.38
C ASN A 274 32.79 1.59 5.92
N VAL A 275 32.70 2.75 5.27
CA VAL A 275 32.35 2.81 3.84
C VAL A 275 33.59 2.82 2.95
N TYR A 276 33.42 2.33 1.73
CA TYR A 276 34.48 2.17 0.73
C TYR A 276 33.92 2.41 -0.66
N LEU A 277 34.81 2.66 -1.62
CA LEU A 277 34.42 2.83 -3.02
C LEU A 277 33.79 1.55 -3.55
N LEU A 278 32.69 1.72 -4.29
CA LEU A 278 31.92 0.63 -4.87
C LEU A 278 32.78 -0.34 -5.67
N ASN A 279 32.60 -1.63 -5.42
CA ASN A 279 33.20 -2.70 -6.21
C ASN A 279 32.20 -3.22 -7.25
N GLU A 280 32.67 -3.42 -8.47
CA GLU A 280 31.90 -3.99 -9.58
C GLU A 280 32.63 -5.25 -10.04
N TYR A 281 32.13 -6.42 -9.60
CA TYR A 281 32.73 -7.72 -9.96
C TYR A 281 32.02 -8.40 -11.12
N ASP A 282 30.83 -7.91 -11.49
CA ASP A 282 30.00 -8.49 -12.52
C ASP A 282 29.28 -7.40 -13.33
N ILE A 283 28.86 -7.78 -14.54
CA ILE A 283 28.21 -6.87 -15.48
C ILE A 283 26.83 -6.41 -15.00
N ASN A 284 26.11 -7.20 -14.18
CA ASN A 284 24.79 -6.80 -13.70
C ASN A 284 24.91 -5.66 -12.70
N LYS A 285 25.89 -5.74 -11.80
CA LYS A 285 26.19 -4.66 -10.86
C LYS A 285 26.67 -3.40 -11.58
N HIS A 286 27.51 -3.55 -12.60
CA HIS A 286 27.92 -2.44 -13.45
C HIS A 286 26.72 -1.75 -14.12
N ASN A 287 25.84 -2.52 -14.77
CA ASN A 287 24.65 -1.99 -15.44
C ASN A 287 23.70 -1.29 -14.45
N TYR A 288 23.48 -1.90 -13.28
CA TYR A 288 22.66 -1.29 -12.23
C TYR A 288 23.21 0.07 -11.79
N VAL A 289 24.54 0.19 -11.61
CA VAL A 289 25.19 1.41 -11.16
C VAL A 289 25.13 2.47 -12.25
N LEU A 290 25.32 2.07 -13.50
CA LEU A 290 25.15 2.96 -14.65
C LEU A 290 23.73 3.51 -14.71
N ASP A 291 22.70 2.68 -14.57
CA ASP A 291 21.30 3.09 -14.55
C ASP A 291 20.99 4.05 -13.38
N LEU A 292 21.54 3.76 -12.19
CA LEU A 292 21.42 4.60 -11.00
C LEU A 292 22.00 6.00 -11.25
N ILE A 293 23.20 6.08 -11.85
CA ILE A 293 23.87 7.35 -12.14
C ILE A 293 23.10 8.13 -13.21
N GLN A 294 22.62 7.46 -14.27
CA GLN A 294 21.82 8.08 -15.33
C GLN A 294 20.53 8.72 -14.82
N ASN A 295 19.91 8.11 -13.81
CA ASN A 295 18.68 8.60 -13.20
C ASN A 295 18.93 9.61 -12.06
N THR A 296 20.19 9.90 -11.75
CA THR A 296 20.56 10.91 -10.76
C THR A 296 20.92 12.22 -11.46
N THR A 297 20.05 13.23 -11.35
CA THR A 297 20.17 14.54 -12.04
C THR A 297 21.50 15.28 -11.81
N ALA A 298 22.18 14.94 -10.73
CA ALA A 298 23.46 15.48 -10.33
C ALA A 298 24.60 15.07 -11.28
N PHE A 299 24.49 13.93 -11.97
CA PHE A 299 25.48 13.40 -12.91
C PHE A 299 25.13 13.77 -14.35
N LYS A 300 26.13 14.08 -15.17
CA LYS A 300 25.95 14.51 -16.56
C LYS A 300 26.80 13.66 -17.50
N THR A 301 26.38 13.60 -18.76
CA THR A 301 27.12 12.91 -19.82
C THR A 301 28.42 13.67 -20.18
N PRO A 302 29.52 12.96 -20.52
CA PRO A 302 29.70 11.51 -20.41
C PRO A 302 29.78 11.06 -18.96
N TYR A 303 29.08 9.97 -18.61
CA TYR A 303 29.05 9.47 -17.24
C TYR A 303 30.42 8.90 -16.84
N GLN A 304 31.01 9.47 -15.80
CA GLN A 304 32.28 9.05 -15.23
C GLN A 304 32.14 8.92 -13.71
N TYR A 305 32.64 7.82 -13.17
CA TYR A 305 32.64 7.56 -11.73
C TYR A 305 33.83 6.70 -11.33
N HIS A 306 34.23 6.78 -10.06
CA HIS A 306 35.33 6.01 -9.50
C HIS A 306 34.83 4.73 -8.85
N ILE A 307 35.49 3.61 -9.12
CA ILE A 307 35.27 2.32 -8.45
C ILE A 307 36.43 1.99 -7.51
N GLY A 308 36.22 1.01 -6.63
CA GLY A 308 37.20 0.56 -5.63
C GLY A 308 38.41 -0.17 -6.19
N LEU A 309 38.36 -0.58 -7.46
CA LEU A 309 39.49 -1.19 -8.16
C LEU A 309 40.52 -0.11 -8.55
N SER A 310 41.80 -0.39 -8.29
CA SER A 310 42.92 0.45 -8.74
C SER A 310 43.89 -0.33 -9.60
N TYR A 311 44.41 0.33 -10.63
CA TYR A 311 45.48 -0.21 -11.44
C TYR A 311 46.84 0.11 -10.80
N SER A 312 47.58 -0.92 -10.39
CA SER A 312 48.96 -0.79 -9.89
C SER A 312 49.96 -1.15 -10.99
N ASN A 313 50.67 -0.15 -11.53
CA ASN A 313 51.85 -0.41 -12.37
C ASN A 313 53.04 -0.80 -11.49
N GLY A 314 53.24 -2.11 -11.29
CA GLY A 314 54.48 -2.65 -10.70
C GLY A 314 55.57 -2.84 -11.76
N PRO A 315 56.82 -2.41 -11.53
CA PRO A 315 57.90 -2.69 -12.45
C PRO A 315 58.36 -4.15 -12.30
N GLY A 316 58.08 -4.96 -13.32
CA GLY A 316 58.76 -6.22 -13.58
C GLY A 316 58.27 -7.44 -12.78
N ILE A 317 57.32 -8.17 -13.39
CA ILE A 317 57.29 -9.62 -13.64
C ILE A 317 55.84 -9.93 -14.03
N GLY A 318 55.65 -10.53 -15.21
CA GLY A 318 54.34 -10.82 -15.77
C GLY A 318 53.53 -11.77 -14.90
N SER A 319 52.62 -11.20 -14.11
CA SER A 319 51.36 -11.83 -13.70
C SER A 319 50.37 -10.71 -13.41
N ASN A 320 49.36 -10.58 -14.26
CA ASN A 320 48.22 -9.69 -14.05
C ASN A 320 47.50 -10.11 -12.77
N GLN A 321 47.81 -9.46 -11.66
CA GLN A 321 47.11 -9.66 -10.40
C GLN A 321 46.32 -8.38 -10.11
N MET A 322 44.99 -8.49 -10.21
CA MET A 322 44.07 -7.49 -9.68
C MET A 322 44.16 -7.59 -8.16
N ASP A 323 44.83 -6.62 -7.53
CA ASP A 323 44.88 -6.56 -6.07
C ASP A 323 43.50 -6.15 -5.54
N SER A 324 42.81 -7.14 -4.96
CA SER A 324 41.68 -6.95 -4.06
C SER A 324 42.24 -6.93 -2.64
N HIS A 325 42.18 -5.77 -2.00
CA HIS A 325 42.43 -5.62 -0.56
C HIS A 325 41.14 -5.85 0.22
#